data_AF-A0A1Q3WS01-F1
#
_entry.id   AF-A0A1Q3WS01-F1
#
_cell.length_a   1.000
_cell.length_b   1.000
_cell.length_c   1.000
_cell.angle_alpha   90.00
_cell.angle_beta   90.00
_cell.angle_gamma   90.00
#
_symmetry.space_group_name_H-M   'P 1'
#
loop_
_entity.id
_entity.type
_entity.pdbx_description
1 polymer ?
#
loop_
_entity_poly.entity_id
_entity_poly.type
_entity_poly.pdbx_seq_one_letter_code
_entity_poly.pdbx_strand_id
1 'polypeptide(L)'
;MKNTFTFLLVIPLLLNCEPSKEQLCSKMDDSIRKHYEDMAFKANIPLKIFDIKTVDFKMVGQDKVDSLTHDRYSNMMNAFHQAFLATNEVAKSKIELMKLGGEINGKASEYDKNRVDESLAKLKELSDSVNYYVRLDSLLEIKMKARKDDPKIYYFSKTFTKLTADNKNTLDTLYYVLNKDFKIITH
;
A
#
# COMPACT_ATOMS: atom_id res chain seq x y z
N MET A 1 -56.43 51.49 17.26
CA MET A 1 -56.49 50.17 16.59
C MET A 1 -55.06 49.77 16.28
N LYS A 2 -54.58 48.66 16.88
CA LYS A 2 -53.20 48.20 16.76
C LYS A 2 -53.06 47.37 15.48
N ASN A 3 -52.27 47.83 14.52
CA ASN A 3 -51.91 47.02 13.35
C ASN A 3 -50.96 45.91 13.78
N THR A 4 -51.42 44.68 13.65
CA THR A 4 -50.67 43.44 13.84
C THR A 4 -49.59 43.32 12.77
N PHE A 5 -48.33 43.42 13.20
CA PHE A 5 -47.15 43.04 12.42
C PHE A 5 -47.06 41.52 12.44
N THR A 6 -47.42 40.88 11.33
CA THR A 6 -47.23 39.43 11.14
C THR A 6 -45.76 39.18 10.83
N PHE A 7 -44.99 38.78 11.85
CA PHE A 7 -43.61 38.33 11.70
C PHE A 7 -43.62 36.95 11.02
N LEU A 8 -43.38 36.91 9.71
CA LEU A 8 -43.18 35.68 8.97
C LEU A 8 -41.82 35.11 9.38
N LEU A 9 -41.84 34.16 10.32
CA LEU A 9 -40.64 33.49 10.84
C LEU A 9 -40.20 32.44 9.80
N VAL A 10 -39.40 32.89 8.82
CA VAL A 10 -38.69 31.98 7.90
C VAL A 10 -37.57 31.32 8.71
N ILE A 11 -37.85 30.13 9.23
CA ILE A 11 -36.83 29.26 9.82
C ILE A 11 -35.94 28.78 8.67
N PRO A 12 -34.64 29.13 8.62
CA PRO A 12 -33.74 28.45 7.69
C PRO A 12 -33.54 27.04 8.23
N LEU A 13 -34.23 26.07 7.62
CA LEU A 13 -33.90 24.66 7.74
C LEU A 13 -32.47 24.48 7.21
N LEU A 14 -31.49 24.57 8.12
CA LEU A 14 -30.15 24.05 7.93
C LEU A 14 -30.27 22.53 7.82
N LEU A 15 -30.69 22.05 6.66
CA LEU A 15 -30.52 20.67 6.24
C LEU A 15 -29.01 20.45 6.14
N ASN A 16 -28.40 19.95 7.23
CA ASN A 16 -27.21 19.13 7.11
C ASN A 16 -27.61 17.90 6.28
N CYS A 17 -27.58 18.06 4.96
CA CYS A 17 -27.78 16.98 4.02
C CYS A 17 -26.53 16.10 4.14
N GLU A 18 -26.60 15.06 4.97
CA GLU A 18 -25.58 14.02 4.97
C GLU A 18 -25.45 13.51 3.54
N PRO A 19 -24.22 13.41 2.99
CA PRO A 19 -24.03 13.01 1.61
C PRO A 19 -24.62 11.62 1.39
N SER A 20 -25.38 11.46 0.31
CA SER A 20 -25.99 10.17 0.00
C SER A 20 -24.93 9.10 -0.24
N LYS A 21 -25.29 7.83 -0.07
CA LYS A 21 -24.40 6.70 -0.38
C LYS A 21 -23.83 6.81 -1.80
N GLU A 22 -24.65 7.21 -2.76
CA GLU A 22 -24.23 7.40 -4.16
C GLU A 22 -23.22 8.53 -4.33
N GLN A 23 -23.41 9.66 -3.65
CA GLN A 23 -22.46 10.78 -3.66
C GLN A 23 -21.12 10.36 -3.04
N LEU A 24 -21.13 9.56 -1.98
CA LEU A 24 -19.93 9.02 -1.35
C LEU A 24 -19.21 8.04 -2.29
N CYS A 25 -19.93 7.11 -2.93
CA CYS A 25 -19.36 6.20 -3.94
C CYS A 25 -18.72 6.97 -5.09
N SER A 26 -19.39 8.00 -5.63
CA SER A 26 -18.84 8.83 -6.71
C SER A 26 -17.52 9.50 -6.31
N LYS A 27 -17.43 10.04 -5.09
CA LYS A 27 -16.17 10.64 -4.59
C LYS A 27 -15.05 9.61 -4.45
N MET A 28 -15.38 8.38 -4.04
CA MET A 28 -14.40 7.28 -4.00
C MET A 28 -13.93 6.92 -5.41
N ASP A 29 -14.85 6.81 -6.36
CA ASP A 29 -14.54 6.50 -7.77
C ASP A 29 -13.60 7.53 -8.39
N ASP A 30 -13.89 8.82 -8.18
CA ASP A 30 -13.07 9.93 -8.67
C ASP A 30 -11.65 9.87 -8.06
N SER A 31 -11.55 9.59 -6.76
CA SER A 31 -10.27 9.50 -6.09
C SER A 31 -9.45 8.28 -6.53
N ILE A 32 -10.09 7.12 -6.70
CA ILE A 32 -9.44 5.90 -7.19
C ILE A 32 -8.97 6.09 -8.63
N ARG A 33 -9.78 6.74 -9.47
CA ARG A 33 -9.38 7.12 -10.84
C ARG A 33 -8.15 8.01 -10.83
N LYS A 34 -8.20 9.10 -10.07
CA LYS A 34 -7.08 10.04 -9.94
C LYS A 34 -5.81 9.35 -9.45
N HIS A 35 -5.93 8.42 -8.50
CA HIS A 35 -4.79 7.68 -8.00
C HIS A 35 -4.10 6.85 -9.10
N TYR A 36 -4.87 6.14 -9.93
CA TYR A 36 -4.29 5.43 -11.08
C TYR A 36 -3.65 6.36 -12.09
N GLU A 37 -4.29 7.48 -12.40
CA GLU A 37 -3.75 8.50 -13.32
C GLU A 37 -2.43 9.08 -12.80
N ASP A 38 -2.38 9.45 -11.51
CA ASP A 38 -1.18 9.99 -10.87
C ASP A 38 -0.04 8.94 -10.84
N MET A 39 -0.34 7.67 -10.57
CA MET A 39 0.64 6.59 -10.61
C MET A 39 1.17 6.37 -12.03
N ALA A 40 0.28 6.34 -13.02
CA ALA A 40 0.65 6.12 -14.41
C ALA A 40 1.51 7.26 -14.95
N PHE A 41 1.14 8.50 -14.62
CA PHE A 41 1.91 9.69 -14.96
C PHE A 41 3.31 9.64 -14.34
N LYS A 42 3.43 9.34 -13.04
CA LYS A 42 4.73 9.25 -12.35
C LYS A 42 5.63 8.16 -12.92
N ALA A 43 5.06 7.03 -13.32
CA ALA A 43 5.81 5.91 -13.89
C ALA A 43 6.02 6.02 -15.41
N ASN A 44 5.46 7.05 -16.06
CA ASN A 44 5.45 7.22 -17.52
C ASN A 44 4.92 5.97 -18.26
N ILE A 45 3.82 5.39 -17.75
CA ILE A 45 3.18 4.22 -18.34
C ILE A 45 1.85 4.59 -19.01
N PRO A 46 1.52 3.99 -20.16
CA PRO A 46 0.23 4.19 -20.80
C PRO A 46 -0.88 3.58 -19.92
N LEU A 47 -1.93 4.37 -19.67
CA LEU A 47 -3.10 3.97 -18.88
C LEU A 47 -4.38 4.20 -19.68
N LYS A 48 -5.27 3.23 -19.67
CA LYS A 48 -6.65 3.37 -20.15
C LYS A 48 -7.60 2.80 -19.11
N ILE A 49 -8.42 3.66 -18.53
CA ILE A 49 -9.45 3.26 -17.56
C ILE A 49 -10.76 3.08 -18.31
N PHE A 50 -11.31 1.87 -18.28
CA PHE A 50 -12.63 1.59 -18.85
C PHE A 50 -13.74 1.76 -17.81
N ASP A 51 -13.52 1.28 -16.59
CA ASP A 51 -14.50 1.38 -15.51
C ASP A 51 -13.81 1.40 -14.14
N ILE A 52 -14.30 2.25 -13.25
CA ILE A 52 -13.97 2.29 -11.82
C ILE A 52 -15.29 2.61 -11.13
N LYS A 53 -15.83 1.62 -10.40
CA LYS A 53 -17.14 1.73 -9.78
C LYS A 53 -17.17 1.12 -8.40
N THR A 54 -17.38 1.95 -7.39
CA THR A 54 -17.53 1.55 -6.00
C THR A 54 -18.90 0.94 -5.81
N VAL A 55 -18.92 -0.36 -5.51
CA VAL A 55 -20.16 -1.13 -5.37
C VAL A 55 -20.64 -1.17 -3.92
N ASP A 56 -19.73 -1.04 -2.96
CA ASP A 56 -20.06 -0.95 -1.55
C ASP A 56 -18.91 -0.31 -0.76
N PHE A 57 -19.20 0.23 0.41
CA PHE A 57 -18.15 0.68 1.34
C PHE A 57 -18.60 0.52 2.79
N LYS A 58 -17.63 0.42 3.69
CA LYS A 58 -17.86 0.43 5.14
C LYS A 58 -17.02 1.51 5.79
N MET A 59 -17.58 2.17 6.79
CA MET A 59 -16.79 3.01 7.69
C MET A 59 -16.04 2.10 8.66
N VAL A 60 -14.72 2.27 8.74
CA VAL A 60 -13.84 1.47 9.61
C VAL A 60 -12.97 2.39 10.46
N GLY A 61 -12.62 1.90 11.65
CA GLY A 61 -11.66 2.59 12.53
C GLY A 61 -10.22 2.42 12.06
N GLN A 62 -9.31 3.15 12.71
CA GLN A 62 -7.86 3.02 12.51
C GLN A 62 -7.36 1.60 12.72
N ASP A 63 -8.00 0.79 13.56
CA ASP A 63 -7.58 -0.57 13.87
C ASP A 63 -7.61 -1.47 12.63
N LYS A 64 -8.58 -1.24 11.73
CA LYS A 64 -8.63 -1.96 10.44
C LYS A 64 -7.47 -1.56 9.54
N VAL A 65 -7.13 -0.27 9.53
CA VAL A 65 -6.01 0.28 8.77
C VAL A 65 -4.68 -0.28 9.27
N ASP A 66 -4.52 -0.36 10.59
CA ASP A 66 -3.33 -0.91 11.22
C ASP A 66 -3.20 -2.41 10.94
N SER A 67 -4.28 -3.18 11.01
CA SER A 67 -4.29 -4.60 10.65
C SER A 67 -3.83 -4.81 9.20
N LEU A 68 -4.36 -4.03 8.25
CA LEU A 68 -3.92 -4.11 6.85
C LEU A 68 -2.45 -3.69 6.68
N THR A 69 -1.99 -2.72 7.47
CA THR A 69 -0.59 -2.27 7.45
C THR A 69 0.35 -3.34 7.99
N HIS A 70 -0.03 -4.01 9.08
CA HIS A 70 0.69 -5.13 9.68
C HIS A 70 0.83 -6.29 8.69
N ASP A 71 -0.30 -6.72 8.08
CA ASP A 71 -0.30 -7.80 7.09
C ASP A 71 0.64 -7.49 5.92
N ARG A 72 0.67 -6.23 5.47
CA ARG A 72 1.58 -5.78 4.42
C ARG A 72 3.05 -5.86 4.85
N TYR A 73 3.40 -5.37 6.04
CA TYR A 73 4.77 -5.46 6.54
C TYR A 73 5.22 -6.91 6.66
N SER A 74 4.37 -7.79 7.19
CA SER A 74 4.62 -9.23 7.28
C SER A 74 4.86 -9.85 5.90
N ASN A 75 4.02 -9.51 4.90
CA ASN A 75 4.20 -9.98 3.52
C ASN A 75 5.52 -9.51 2.91
N MET A 76 5.92 -8.25 3.13
CA MET A 76 7.19 -7.71 2.65
C MET A 76 8.38 -8.38 3.34
N MET A 77 8.32 -8.57 4.67
CA MET A 77 9.32 -9.32 5.43
C MET A 77 9.50 -10.72 4.87
N ASN A 78 8.40 -11.44 4.64
CA ASN A 78 8.44 -12.79 4.09
C ASN A 78 9.04 -12.81 2.69
N ALA A 79 8.65 -11.87 1.82
CA ALA A 79 9.20 -11.78 0.47
C ALA A 79 10.73 -11.55 0.48
N PHE A 80 11.22 -10.60 1.28
CA PHE A 80 12.66 -10.35 1.40
C PHE A 80 13.40 -11.51 2.08
N HIS A 81 12.78 -12.17 3.06
CA HIS A 81 13.36 -13.32 3.73
C HIS A 81 13.50 -14.52 2.77
N GLN A 82 12.49 -14.81 1.96
CA GLN A 82 12.58 -15.86 0.95
C GLN A 82 13.64 -15.54 -0.11
N ALA A 83 13.71 -14.28 -0.57
CA ALA A 83 14.78 -13.84 -1.47
C ALA A 83 16.18 -13.97 -0.83
N PHE A 84 16.30 -13.68 0.47
CA PHE A 84 17.54 -13.87 1.23
C PHE A 84 17.95 -15.34 1.25
N LEU A 85 17.03 -16.25 1.59
CA LEU A 85 17.31 -17.70 1.62
C LEU A 85 17.75 -18.21 0.26
N ALA A 86 17.05 -17.83 -0.82
CA ALA A 86 17.42 -18.21 -2.18
C ALA A 86 18.82 -17.68 -2.57
N THR A 87 19.12 -16.41 -2.23
CA THR A 87 20.42 -15.79 -2.51
C THR A 87 21.53 -16.45 -1.69
N ASN A 88 21.23 -16.91 -0.47
CA ASN A 88 22.20 -17.53 0.43
C ASN A 88 22.68 -18.87 -0.11
N GLU A 89 21.78 -19.68 -0.66
CA GLU A 89 22.14 -20.95 -1.30
C GLU A 89 23.00 -20.73 -2.56
N VAL A 90 22.70 -19.68 -3.33
CA VAL A 90 23.54 -19.27 -4.47
C VAL A 90 24.93 -18.81 -4.01
N ALA A 91 25.00 -18.01 -2.94
CA ALA A 91 26.27 -17.53 -2.39
C ALA A 91 27.15 -18.68 -1.88
N LYS A 92 26.57 -19.65 -1.15
CA LYS A 92 27.26 -20.87 -0.71
C LYS A 92 27.86 -21.64 -1.88
N SER A 93 27.05 -21.88 -2.91
CA SER A 93 27.49 -22.59 -4.13
C SER A 93 28.65 -21.88 -4.81
N LYS A 94 28.60 -20.54 -4.91
CA LYS A 94 29.70 -19.73 -5.47
C LYS A 94 30.96 -19.80 -4.63
N ILE A 95 30.83 -19.77 -3.30
CA ILE A 95 31.97 -19.90 -2.38
C ILE A 95 32.63 -21.27 -2.53
N GLU A 96 31.85 -22.35 -2.66
CA GLU A 96 32.37 -23.70 -2.88
C GLU A 96 33.11 -23.83 -4.21
N LEU A 97 32.53 -23.31 -5.29
CA LEU A 97 33.19 -23.29 -6.61
C LEU A 97 34.50 -22.48 -6.59
N MET A 98 34.51 -21.33 -5.90
CA MET A 98 35.71 -20.51 -5.73
C MET A 98 36.81 -21.28 -4.98
N LYS A 99 36.45 -22.05 -3.94
CA LYS A 99 37.40 -22.89 -3.19
C LYS A 99 37.97 -24.00 -4.06
N LEU A 100 37.12 -24.75 -4.77
CA LEU A 100 37.55 -25.81 -5.69
C LEU A 100 38.48 -25.26 -6.79
N GLY A 101 38.13 -24.13 -7.39
CA GLY A 101 38.98 -23.46 -8.39
C GLY A 101 40.32 -23.03 -7.81
N GLY A 102 40.35 -22.60 -6.54
CA GLY A 102 41.57 -22.26 -5.82
C GLY A 102 42.45 -23.47 -5.50
N GLU A 103 41.84 -24.61 -5.13
CA GLU A 103 42.55 -25.87 -4.90
C GLU A 103 43.19 -26.41 -6.20
N ILE A 104 42.48 -26.31 -7.33
CA ILE A 104 42.97 -26.78 -8.63
C ILE A 104 44.08 -25.87 -9.19
N ASN A 105 43.90 -24.54 -9.11
CA ASN A 105 44.79 -23.58 -9.77
C ASN A 105 45.81 -22.91 -8.83
N GLY A 106 45.84 -23.32 -7.55
CA GLY A 106 46.67 -22.72 -6.49
C GLY A 106 46.23 -21.34 -6.01
N LYS A 107 45.23 -20.71 -6.65
CA LYS A 107 44.61 -19.43 -6.22
C LYS A 107 43.20 -19.27 -6.78
N ALA A 108 42.31 -18.67 -5.98
CA ALA A 108 40.99 -18.25 -6.46
C ALA A 108 41.11 -17.09 -7.45
N SER A 109 40.33 -17.11 -8.54
CA SER A 109 40.31 -16.04 -9.52
C SER A 109 39.66 -14.76 -8.95
N GLU A 110 40.07 -13.60 -9.45
CA GLU A 110 39.46 -12.32 -9.07
C GLU A 110 38.00 -12.22 -9.50
N TYR A 111 37.67 -12.84 -10.65
CA TYR A 111 36.30 -12.97 -11.12
C TYR A 111 35.41 -13.72 -10.13
N ASP A 112 35.88 -14.84 -9.57
CA ASP A 112 35.09 -15.61 -8.60
C ASP A 112 34.92 -14.87 -7.27
N LYS A 113 35.97 -14.16 -6.82
CA LYS A 113 35.90 -13.30 -5.63
C LYS A 113 34.83 -12.22 -5.79
N ASN A 114 34.84 -11.49 -6.91
CA ASN A 114 33.86 -10.44 -7.19
C ASN A 114 32.42 -10.97 -7.17
N ARG A 115 32.17 -12.16 -7.74
CA ARG A 115 30.83 -12.78 -7.73
C ARG A 115 30.36 -13.23 -6.35
N VAL A 116 31.29 -13.65 -5.49
CA VAL A 116 31.01 -13.94 -4.09
C VAL A 116 30.66 -12.64 -3.37
N ASP A 117 31.49 -11.60 -3.52
CA ASP A 117 31.29 -10.29 -2.89
C ASP A 117 29.95 -9.65 -3.28
N GLU A 118 29.57 -9.71 -4.57
CA GLU A 118 28.25 -9.28 -5.06
C GLU A 118 27.10 -10.01 -4.34
N SER A 119 27.25 -11.32 -4.12
CA SER A 119 26.21 -12.12 -3.47
C SER A 119 26.11 -11.79 -1.98
N LEU A 120 27.25 -11.57 -1.32
CA LEU A 120 27.31 -11.16 0.09
C LEU A 120 26.75 -9.75 0.28
N ALA A 121 27.05 -8.81 -0.62
CA ALA A 121 26.44 -7.49 -0.63
C ALA A 121 24.91 -7.59 -0.78
N LYS A 122 24.44 -8.45 -1.70
CA LYS A 122 23.00 -8.65 -1.89
C LYS A 122 22.31 -9.25 -0.67
N LEU A 123 22.96 -10.22 0.00
CA LEU A 123 22.46 -10.79 1.25
C LEU A 123 22.33 -9.72 2.34
N LYS A 124 23.30 -8.82 2.44
CA LYS A 124 23.24 -7.69 3.38
C LYS A 124 22.05 -6.77 3.08
N GLU A 125 21.86 -6.37 1.82
CA GLU A 125 20.70 -5.54 1.43
C GLU A 125 19.36 -6.20 1.78
N LEU A 126 19.23 -7.50 1.53
CA LEU A 126 18.01 -8.25 1.82
C LEU A 126 17.78 -8.35 3.33
N SER A 127 18.84 -8.61 4.11
CA SER A 127 18.78 -8.61 5.58
C SER A 127 18.38 -7.23 6.14
N ASP A 128 18.99 -6.16 5.64
CA ASP A 128 18.64 -4.78 6.01
C ASP A 128 17.18 -4.46 5.67
N SER A 129 16.68 -4.97 4.55
CA SER A 129 15.27 -4.83 4.14
C SER A 129 14.32 -5.56 5.10
N VAL A 130 14.64 -6.80 5.50
CA VAL A 130 13.86 -7.52 6.52
C VAL A 130 13.85 -6.71 7.83
N ASN A 131 15.02 -6.28 8.30
CA ASN A 131 15.16 -5.50 9.54
C ASN A 131 14.45 -4.14 9.48
N TYR A 132 14.31 -3.54 8.30
CA TYR A 132 13.55 -2.32 8.11
C TYR A 132 12.07 -2.56 8.39
N TYR A 133 11.47 -3.61 7.80
CA TYR A 133 10.07 -3.91 8.02
C TYR A 133 9.77 -4.42 9.44
N VAL A 134 10.69 -5.17 10.07
CA VAL A 134 10.59 -5.52 11.51
C VAL A 134 10.46 -4.26 12.36
N ARG A 135 11.28 -3.23 12.07
CA ARG A 135 11.25 -1.96 12.81
C ARG A 135 9.93 -1.21 12.59
N LEU A 136 9.45 -1.15 11.34
CA LEU A 136 8.16 -0.53 11.04
C LEU A 136 7.00 -1.21 11.76
N ASP A 137 7.02 -2.55 11.80
CA ASP A 137 5.98 -3.33 12.45
C ASP A 137 5.97 -3.14 13.98
N SER A 138 7.15 -3.16 14.60
CA SER A 138 7.28 -2.86 16.04
C SER A 138 6.78 -1.44 16.38
N LEU A 139 7.11 -0.45 15.54
CA LEU A 139 6.62 0.92 15.73
C LEU A 139 5.10 1.01 15.56
N LEU A 140 4.51 0.23 14.65
CA LEU A 140 3.07 0.14 14.49
C LEU A 140 2.42 -0.45 15.74
N GLU A 141 2.94 -1.55 16.28
CA GLU A 141 2.43 -2.15 17.51
C GLU A 141 2.47 -1.18 18.70
N ILE A 142 3.58 -0.45 18.87
CA ILE A 142 3.71 0.55 19.94
C ILE A 142 2.64 1.63 19.78
N LYS A 143 2.41 2.11 18.55
CA LYS A 143 1.36 3.10 18.26
C LYS A 143 -0.05 2.56 18.53
N MET A 144 -0.31 1.30 18.19
CA MET A 144 -1.59 0.65 18.47
C MET A 144 -1.83 0.55 19.99
N LYS A 145 -0.82 0.09 20.74
CA LYS A 145 -0.88 -0.04 22.21
C LYS A 145 -1.02 1.29 22.93
N ALA A 146 -0.38 2.35 22.41
CA ALA A 146 -0.41 3.69 23.00
C ALA A 146 -1.68 4.48 22.65
N ARG A 147 -2.50 4.01 21.71
CA ARG A 147 -3.68 4.75 21.26
C ARG A 147 -4.75 4.74 22.36
N LYS A 148 -5.09 5.94 22.83
CA LYS A 148 -6.33 6.21 23.58
C LYS A 148 -7.37 6.72 22.58
N ASP A 149 -8.57 6.15 22.61
CA ASP A 149 -9.76 6.48 21.80
C ASP A 149 -9.54 7.58 20.75
N ASP A 150 -9.02 7.20 19.59
CA ASP A 150 -8.89 8.07 18.41
C ASP A 150 -9.78 7.52 17.31
N PRO A 151 -11.07 7.91 17.25
CA PRO A 151 -12.03 7.41 16.28
C PRO A 151 -11.77 8.05 14.91
N LYS A 152 -10.61 7.78 14.32
CA LYS A 152 -10.37 8.08 12.91
C LYS A 152 -11.27 7.17 12.08
N ILE A 153 -12.14 7.81 11.30
CA ILE A 153 -13.04 7.12 10.38
C ILE A 153 -12.39 7.07 8.99
N TYR A 154 -12.30 5.86 8.47
CA TYR A 154 -11.85 5.54 7.13
C TYR A 154 -12.97 4.89 6.34
N TYR A 155 -12.93 5.02 5.02
CA TYR A 155 -13.80 4.30 4.11
C TYR A 155 -13.07 3.10 3.54
N PHE A 156 -13.54 1.90 3.86
CA PHE A 156 -13.09 0.66 3.23
C PHE A 156 -14.02 0.36 2.05
N SER A 157 -13.57 0.75 0.86
CA SER A 157 -14.31 0.65 -0.38
C SER A 157 -14.10 -0.69 -1.06
N LYS A 158 -15.16 -1.27 -1.61
CA LYS A 158 -15.16 -2.39 -2.55
C LYS A 158 -15.48 -1.84 -3.93
N THR A 159 -14.51 -1.89 -4.84
CA THR A 159 -14.59 -1.19 -6.13
C THR A 159 -14.26 -2.14 -7.28
N PHE A 160 -15.19 -2.24 -8.23
CA PHE A 160 -14.92 -2.87 -9.51
C PHE A 160 -13.96 -2.00 -10.33
N THR A 161 -12.87 -2.59 -10.79
CA THR A 161 -11.79 -1.92 -11.52
C THR A 161 -11.54 -2.62 -12.84
N LYS A 162 -11.71 -1.89 -13.95
CA LYS A 162 -11.44 -2.34 -15.31
C LYS A 162 -10.53 -1.34 -16.01
N LEU A 163 -9.26 -1.67 -16.16
CA LEU A 163 -8.27 -0.79 -16.78
C LEU A 163 -7.16 -1.59 -17.49
N THR A 164 -6.43 -0.93 -18.39
CA THR A 164 -5.14 -1.40 -18.90
C THR A 164 -4.03 -0.46 -18.43
N ALA A 165 -2.95 -1.00 -17.89
CA ALA A 165 -1.73 -0.25 -17.57
C ALA A 165 -0.51 -1.04 -18.06
N ASP A 166 0.38 -0.41 -18.82
CA ASP A 166 1.60 -1.06 -19.36
C ASP A 166 1.30 -2.40 -20.06
N ASN A 167 0.29 -2.41 -20.94
CA ASN A 167 -0.22 -3.59 -21.66
C ASN A 167 -0.74 -4.74 -20.77
N LYS A 168 -0.88 -4.52 -19.46
CA LYS A 168 -1.51 -5.47 -18.54
C LYS A 168 -2.96 -5.07 -18.30
N ASN A 169 -3.84 -6.07 -18.35
CA ASN A 169 -5.27 -5.88 -18.12
C ASN A 169 -5.61 -6.19 -16.66
N THR A 170 -6.37 -5.30 -16.04
CA THR A 170 -7.01 -5.52 -14.74
C THR A 170 -8.52 -5.53 -14.95
N LEU A 171 -9.17 -6.60 -14.51
CA LEU A 171 -10.62 -6.75 -14.44
C LEU A 171 -10.93 -7.48 -13.13
N ASP A 172 -11.08 -6.74 -12.05
CA ASP A 172 -11.25 -7.33 -10.72
C ASP A 172 -12.04 -6.41 -9.78
N THR A 173 -12.46 -6.96 -8.65
CA THR A 173 -12.99 -6.20 -7.52
C THR A 173 -11.87 -5.98 -6.51
N LEU A 174 -11.41 -4.73 -6.41
CA LEU A 174 -10.33 -4.33 -5.53
C LEU A 174 -10.88 -3.61 -4.29
N TYR A 175 -10.10 -3.65 -3.22
CA TYR A 175 -10.43 -3.00 -1.96
C TYR A 175 -9.49 -1.83 -1.71
N TYR A 176 -10.06 -0.68 -1.34
CA TYR A 176 -9.31 0.55 -1.08
C TYR A 176 -9.64 1.09 0.31
N VAL A 177 -8.63 1.60 1.00
CA VAL A 177 -8.81 2.38 2.23
C VAL A 177 -8.68 3.85 1.85
N LEU A 178 -9.72 4.64 2.10
CA LEU A 178 -9.72 6.08 1.87
C LEU A 178 -9.90 6.82 3.19
N ASN A 179 -9.23 7.95 3.37
CA ASN A 179 -9.44 8.82 4.51
C ASN A 179 -10.77 9.61 4.37
N LYS A 180 -11.11 10.42 5.38
CA LYS A 180 -12.32 11.27 5.36
C LYS A 180 -12.41 12.24 4.18
N ASP A 181 -11.26 12.58 3.58
CA ASP A 181 -11.15 13.46 2.40
C ASP A 181 -11.13 12.65 1.09
N PHE A 182 -11.53 11.37 1.16
CA PHE A 182 -11.51 10.39 0.08
C PHE A 182 -10.14 10.14 -0.53
N LYS A 183 -9.03 10.49 0.12
CA LYS A 183 -7.69 10.17 -0.40
C LYS A 183 -7.34 8.73 -0.09
N ILE A 184 -6.88 7.99 -1.10
CA ILE A 184 -6.37 6.63 -0.91
C ILE A 184 -5.18 6.68 0.04
N ILE A 185 -5.22 5.79 1.02
CA ILE A 185 -4.10 5.55 1.93
C ILE A 185 -3.24 4.47 1.30
N THR A 186 -2.19 4.92 0.62
CA THR A 186 -1.11 4.04 0.19
C THR A 186 -0.23 3.78 1.40
N HIS A 187 -0.25 2.54 1.88
CA HIS A 187 0.67 2.07 2.90
C HIS A 187 1.98 1.65 2.27
#